data_AF-A0A846ATL3-F1
#
_entry.id   AF-A0A846ATL3-F1
#
_cell.length_a   1.000
_cell.length_b   1.000
_cell.length_c   1.000
_cell.angle_alpha   90.00
_cell.angle_beta   90.00
_cell.angle_gamma   90.00
#
_symmetry.space_group_name_H-M   'P 1'
#
loop_
_entity.id
_entity.type
_entity.pdbx_description
1 polymer ?
#
loop_
_entity_poly.entity_id
_entity_poly.type
_entity_poly.pdbx_seq_one_letter_code
_entity_poly.pdbx_strand_id
1 'polypeptide(L)'
;MKNSQPQLDLQEIIRHFTSNSSHPNRLRWHPALDKEDGAGMRVALLDSGISSSDRQLQSAQIRARDFTGSGGVFDSTGHGTKNARLLVAQGIDGFWGLVPASVLLVGKVLGTGDPHRGAEALAKGIRWAIYEKADVIIMPLGRIRGTTVVTKAVHQSIKAGCVVLAAAGNRGAETLLFPARLSDVIAVSAADINGQPLNWCCQMPQVNCYAPGLEIGVRGKSTSGSSVATVLAGGVETLYLASGVRRSKF
;
A
#
# COMPACT_ATOMS: atom_id res chain seq x y z
N MET A 1 5.69 -20.20 -22.90
CA MET A 1 4.63 -20.34 -21.88
C MET A 1 4.94 -19.34 -20.78
N LYS A 2 4.14 -18.27 -20.62
CA LYS A 2 4.33 -17.29 -19.55
C LYS A 2 3.87 -17.97 -18.25
N ASN A 3 4.80 -18.28 -17.36
CA ASN A 3 4.46 -18.69 -16.00
C ASN A 3 3.67 -17.54 -15.35
N SER A 4 2.37 -17.74 -15.16
CA SER A 4 1.51 -16.81 -14.44
C SER A 4 1.97 -16.76 -12.99
N GLN A 5 2.49 -15.60 -12.57
CA GLN A 5 2.75 -15.31 -11.16
C GLN A 5 1.47 -15.60 -10.35
N PRO A 6 1.55 -16.09 -9.10
CA PRO A 6 0.39 -16.15 -8.24
C PRO A 6 -0.11 -14.71 -8.05
N GLN A 7 -1.23 -14.42 -8.70
CA GLN A 7 -1.90 -13.13 -8.62
C GLN A 7 -2.54 -13.03 -7.22
N LEU A 8 -2.43 -11.88 -6.56
CA LEU A 8 -3.25 -11.61 -5.38
C LEU A 8 -4.72 -11.71 -5.81
N ASP A 9 -5.43 -12.72 -5.32
CA ASP A 9 -6.82 -12.94 -5.68
C ASP A 9 -7.68 -11.83 -5.05
N LEU A 10 -8.45 -11.15 -5.88
CA LEU A 10 -9.38 -10.11 -5.45
C LEU A 10 -10.38 -10.65 -4.42
N GLN A 11 -10.82 -11.91 -4.57
CA GLN A 11 -11.75 -12.54 -3.62
C GLN A 11 -11.13 -12.71 -2.23
N GLU A 12 -9.84 -13.03 -2.18
CA GLU A 12 -9.08 -13.13 -0.93
C GLU A 12 -8.94 -11.77 -0.25
N ILE A 13 -8.89 -10.67 -1.00
CA ILE A 13 -8.92 -9.33 -0.39
C ILE A 13 -10.34 -8.97 0.06
N ILE A 14 -11.35 -9.28 -0.76
CA ILE A 14 -12.77 -9.00 -0.47
C ILE A 14 -13.25 -9.74 0.79
N ARG A 15 -12.77 -10.95 1.09
CA ARG A 15 -13.20 -11.69 2.31
C ARG A 15 -12.93 -10.95 3.61
N HIS A 16 -12.00 -9.99 3.60
CA HIS A 16 -11.66 -9.14 4.74
C HIS A 16 -12.58 -7.93 4.88
N PHE A 17 -13.67 -7.81 4.11
CA PHE A 17 -14.58 -6.68 4.13
C PHE A 17 -16.01 -7.05 4.53
N THR A 18 -16.70 -6.10 5.14
CA THR A 18 -18.16 -6.08 5.26
C THR A 18 -18.71 -4.87 4.55
N SER A 19 -19.69 -5.11 3.68
CA SER A 19 -20.54 -4.08 3.08
C SER A 19 -21.87 -3.99 3.83
N ASN A 20 -22.32 -2.78 4.13
CA ASN A 20 -23.68 -2.51 4.59
C ASN A 20 -24.23 -1.37 3.73
N SER A 21 -25.45 -1.49 3.21
CA SER A 21 -26.09 -0.47 2.37
C SER A 21 -26.13 0.93 2.98
N SER A 22 -25.98 1.05 4.31
CA SER A 22 -26.01 2.31 5.05
C SER A 22 -24.63 2.83 5.48
N HIS A 23 -23.54 2.12 5.17
CA HIS A 23 -22.19 2.47 5.64
C HIS A 23 -21.11 2.19 4.59
N PRO A 24 -20.02 2.98 4.54
CA PRO A 24 -18.89 2.70 3.65
C PRO A 24 -18.31 1.30 3.91
N ASN A 25 -17.68 0.69 2.90
CA ASN A 25 -17.08 -0.63 2.99
C ASN A 25 -16.00 -0.67 4.08
N ARG A 26 -16.13 -1.56 5.07
CA ARG A 26 -15.20 -1.62 6.20
C ARG A 26 -14.43 -2.92 6.20
N LEU A 27 -13.16 -2.83 6.57
CA LEU A 27 -12.40 -3.99 6.98
C LEU A 27 -13.12 -4.69 8.15
N ARG A 28 -13.39 -5.97 7.97
CA ARG A 28 -13.84 -6.89 9.01
C ARG A 28 -12.68 -7.84 9.33
N TRP A 29 -11.66 -7.28 9.98
CA TRP A 29 -10.55 -8.04 10.53
C TRP A 29 -10.47 -7.77 12.03
N HIS A 30 -10.32 -8.83 12.82
CA HIS A 30 -10.19 -8.76 14.28
C HIS A 30 -9.10 -9.76 14.71
N PRO A 31 -8.12 -9.38 15.55
CA PRO A 31 -7.03 -10.26 15.94
C PRO A 31 -7.50 -11.54 16.65
N ALA A 32 -8.68 -11.52 17.26
CA ALA A 32 -9.27 -12.72 17.88
C ALA A 32 -9.93 -13.69 16.89
N LEU A 33 -10.08 -13.33 15.61
CA LEU A 33 -10.71 -14.15 14.57
C LEU A 33 -9.69 -14.79 13.62
N ASP A 34 -8.48 -14.23 13.52
CA ASP A 34 -7.42 -14.73 12.64
C ASP A 34 -6.08 -14.62 13.39
N LYS A 35 -5.30 -15.72 13.42
CA LYS A 35 -3.99 -15.73 14.11
C LYS A 35 -2.92 -15.00 13.32
N GLU A 36 -3.17 -14.75 12.04
CA GLU A 36 -2.27 -14.00 11.18
C GLU A 36 -2.57 -12.51 11.30
N ASP A 37 -1.70 -11.79 12.01
CA ASP A 37 -1.79 -10.35 12.29
C ASP A 37 -0.57 -9.56 11.77
N GLY A 38 0.27 -10.24 10.96
CA GLY A 38 1.49 -9.68 10.40
C GLY A 38 2.67 -9.65 11.38
N ALA A 39 2.62 -10.37 12.50
CA ALA A 39 3.74 -10.48 13.43
C ALA A 39 5.04 -10.92 12.71
N GLY A 40 6.15 -10.27 13.06
CA GLY A 40 7.46 -10.54 12.47
C GLY A 40 7.73 -9.87 11.13
N MET A 41 6.70 -9.31 10.48
CA MET A 41 6.82 -8.64 9.18
C MET A 41 7.18 -7.16 9.32
N ARG A 42 7.88 -6.63 8.32
CA ARG A 42 8.16 -5.20 8.14
C ARG A 42 7.52 -4.69 6.87
N VAL A 43 6.61 -3.72 6.99
CA VAL A 43 5.88 -3.14 5.86
C VAL A 43 6.32 -1.71 5.66
N ALA A 44 6.85 -1.38 4.49
CA ALA A 44 7.16 -0.01 4.13
C ALA A 44 5.98 0.67 3.43
N LEU A 45 5.56 1.81 3.97
CA LEU A 45 4.58 2.70 3.37
C LEU A 45 5.28 3.98 2.91
N LEU A 46 5.47 4.12 1.60
CA LEU A 46 6.09 5.31 1.01
C LEU A 46 5.01 6.28 0.56
N ASP A 47 4.80 7.36 1.31
CA ASP A 47 3.63 8.24 1.19
C ASP A 47 3.96 9.69 1.62
N SER A 48 2.97 10.45 2.10
CA SER A 48 3.06 11.85 2.54
C SER A 48 3.54 12.04 3.98
N GLY A 49 3.78 10.95 4.71
CA GLY A 49 4.25 10.97 6.10
C GLY A 49 3.28 10.32 7.07
N ILE A 50 3.40 10.66 8.34
CA ILE A 50 2.56 10.16 9.42
C ILE A 50 2.26 11.25 10.46
N SER A 51 1.05 11.25 11.00
CA SER A 51 0.71 12.03 12.20
C SER A 51 0.98 11.20 13.46
N SER A 52 1.94 11.63 14.29
CA SER A 52 2.27 10.97 15.56
C SER A 52 1.19 11.13 16.64
N SER A 53 0.29 12.11 16.49
CA SER A 53 -0.83 12.33 17.41
C SER A 53 -2.09 11.54 17.05
N ASP A 54 -2.04 10.73 16.00
CA ASP A 54 -3.18 9.92 15.57
C ASP A 54 -3.49 8.83 16.60
N ARG A 55 -4.62 8.97 17.29
CA ARG A 55 -5.04 8.02 18.34
C ARG A 55 -5.02 6.58 17.85
N GLN A 56 -5.46 6.31 16.62
CA GLN A 56 -5.57 4.96 16.06
C GLN A 56 -4.22 4.25 15.91
N LEU A 57 -3.11 5.01 15.94
CA LEU A 57 -1.76 4.53 15.69
C LEU A 57 -0.84 4.57 16.92
N GLN A 58 -1.33 5.03 18.08
CA GLN A 58 -0.49 5.27 19.27
C GLN A 58 0.25 4.02 19.77
N SER A 59 -0.37 2.85 19.66
CA SER A 59 0.23 1.57 20.10
C SER A 59 0.85 0.77 18.96
N ALA A 60 0.87 1.30 17.73
CA ALA A 60 1.42 0.61 16.59
C ALA A 60 2.95 0.75 16.56
N GLN A 61 3.64 -0.29 16.07
CA GLN A 61 5.09 -0.27 15.91
C GLN A 61 5.45 0.53 14.64
N ILE A 62 5.73 1.82 14.78
CA ILE A 62 6.01 2.71 13.64
C ILE A 62 7.43 3.27 13.72
N ARG A 63 8.17 3.17 12.61
CA ARG A 63 9.39 3.95 12.35
C ARG A 63 9.14 4.86 11.16
N ALA A 64 9.50 6.13 11.27
CA ALA A 64 9.25 7.09 10.20
C ALA A 64 10.50 7.88 9.83
N ARG A 65 10.67 8.20 8.54
CA ARG A 65 11.77 9.02 8.05
C ARG A 65 11.34 9.93 6.90
N ASP A 66 11.85 11.17 6.91
CA ASP A 66 11.63 12.14 5.84
C ASP A 66 12.72 12.07 4.77
N PHE A 67 12.32 11.95 3.50
CA PHE A 67 13.20 12.00 2.32
C PHE A 67 12.96 13.21 1.43
N THR A 68 11.94 14.02 1.74
CA THR A 68 11.56 15.22 0.99
C THR A 68 12.42 16.42 1.34
N GLY A 69 13.03 16.42 2.52
CA GLY A 69 13.74 17.56 3.08
C GLY A 69 12.81 18.62 3.67
N SER A 70 11.55 18.26 3.96
CA SER A 70 10.54 19.15 4.54
C SER A 70 10.71 19.43 6.03
N GLY A 71 11.72 18.84 6.67
CA GLY A 71 12.04 19.07 8.09
C GLY A 71 11.27 18.17 9.06
N GLY A 72 10.68 17.07 8.59
CA GLY A 72 10.01 16.12 9.48
C GLY A 72 9.02 15.19 8.78
N VAL A 73 8.56 14.20 9.54
CA VAL A 73 7.66 13.14 9.03
C VAL A 73 6.19 13.52 9.02
N PHE A 74 5.86 14.73 9.49
CA PHE A 74 4.47 15.18 9.61
C PHE A 74 3.73 15.09 8.28
N ASP A 75 2.54 14.49 8.33
CA ASP A 75 1.66 14.32 7.18
C ASP A 75 0.70 15.50 7.03
N SER A 76 1.05 16.45 6.15
CA SER A 76 0.22 17.62 5.89
C SER A 76 -1.01 17.33 5.01
N THR A 77 -1.05 16.18 4.32
CA THR A 77 -2.17 15.84 3.41
C THR A 77 -3.17 14.90 4.08
N GLY A 78 -2.74 14.16 5.10
CA GLY A 78 -3.52 13.11 5.76
C GLY A 78 -3.58 11.80 4.95
N HIS A 79 -2.99 11.74 3.75
CA HIS A 79 -3.05 10.56 2.89
C HIS A 79 -2.27 9.39 3.48
N GLY A 80 -1.01 9.61 3.88
CA GLY A 80 -0.16 8.60 4.51
C GLY A 80 -0.70 8.11 5.85
N THR A 81 -1.20 9.02 6.69
CA THR A 81 -1.80 8.69 7.99
C THR A 81 -3.04 7.82 7.83
N LYS A 82 -3.91 8.16 6.87
CA LYS A 82 -5.10 7.36 6.54
C LYS A 82 -4.72 5.96 6.06
N ASN A 83 -3.69 5.83 5.23
CA ASN A 83 -3.20 4.54 4.74
C ASN A 83 -2.53 3.72 5.85
N ALA A 84 -1.77 4.36 6.74
CA ALA A 84 -1.18 3.70 7.90
C ALA A 84 -2.25 3.10 8.83
N ARG A 85 -3.38 3.80 9.05
CA ARG A 85 -4.51 3.26 9.82
C ARG A 85 -5.04 1.94 9.25
N LEU A 86 -5.17 1.83 7.93
CA LEU A 86 -5.64 0.60 7.27
C LEU A 86 -4.67 -0.58 7.45
N LEU A 87 -3.38 -0.30 7.66
CA LEU A 87 -2.37 -1.33 7.87
C LEU A 87 -2.25 -1.72 9.35
N VAL A 88 -2.08 -0.75 10.26
CA VAL A 88 -1.60 -1.05 11.63
C VAL A 88 -2.44 -0.45 12.75
N ALA A 89 -3.68 -0.01 12.50
CA ALA A 89 -4.54 0.48 13.59
C ALA A 89 -4.78 -0.59 14.66
N GLN A 90 -4.81 -0.15 15.92
CA GLN A 90 -4.72 -1.01 17.11
C GLN A 90 -6.06 -1.23 17.82
N GLY A 91 -7.18 -1.21 17.08
CA GLY A 91 -8.49 -1.59 17.62
C GLY A 91 -9.23 -0.50 18.40
N ILE A 92 -8.71 0.73 18.45
CA ILE A 92 -9.37 1.82 19.17
C ILE A 92 -10.73 2.11 18.51
N ASP A 93 -11.79 2.09 19.32
CA ASP A 93 -13.18 2.19 18.88
C ASP A 93 -13.56 1.10 17.86
N GLY A 94 -12.97 -0.09 17.97
CA GLY A 94 -13.27 -1.26 17.15
C GLY A 94 -12.69 -1.25 15.74
N PHE A 95 -11.74 -0.36 15.43
CA PHE A 95 -11.10 -0.29 14.12
C PHE A 95 -9.68 -0.85 14.15
N TRP A 96 -9.48 -1.96 13.44
CA TRP A 96 -8.19 -2.63 13.30
C TRP A 96 -7.63 -2.46 11.89
N GLY A 97 -6.31 -2.35 11.80
CA GLY A 97 -5.59 -2.50 10.53
C GLY A 97 -5.51 -3.97 10.10
N LEU A 98 -5.10 -4.22 8.86
CA LEU A 98 -4.92 -5.58 8.33
C LEU A 98 -3.77 -6.36 9.00
N VAL A 99 -2.71 -5.65 9.40
CA VAL A 99 -1.46 -6.22 9.91
C VAL A 99 -0.97 -5.48 11.17
N PRO A 100 -1.78 -5.42 12.25
CA PRO A 100 -1.49 -4.59 13.40
C PRO A 100 -0.24 -5.01 14.18
N ALA A 101 0.26 -6.24 14.02
CA ALA A 101 1.49 -6.69 14.69
C ALA A 101 2.76 -6.47 13.84
N SER A 102 2.63 -6.01 12.59
CA SER A 102 3.77 -5.65 11.77
C SER A 102 4.47 -4.37 12.25
N VAL A 103 5.77 -4.27 11.96
CA VAL A 103 6.48 -3.00 12.04
C VAL A 103 6.21 -2.19 10.77
N LEU A 104 5.59 -1.03 10.91
CA LEU A 104 5.35 -0.11 9.80
C LEU A 104 6.52 0.87 9.64
N LEU A 105 7.12 0.88 8.46
CA LEU A 105 8.20 1.78 8.05
C LEU A 105 7.62 2.90 7.17
N VAL A 106 7.32 4.06 7.74
CA VAL A 106 6.75 5.19 7.00
C VAL A 106 7.86 6.05 6.38
N GLY A 107 8.02 5.96 5.07
CA GLY A 107 8.89 6.85 4.31
C GLY A 107 8.11 8.03 3.74
N LYS A 108 8.34 9.24 4.25
CA LYS A 108 7.77 10.45 3.64
C LYS A 108 8.54 10.78 2.36
N VAL A 109 7.89 10.63 1.22
CA VAL A 109 8.46 10.82 -0.12
C VAL A 109 7.65 11.80 -0.98
N LEU A 110 6.46 12.19 -0.51
CA LEU A 110 5.58 13.19 -1.14
C LEU A 110 5.62 14.52 -0.36
N GLY A 111 5.47 15.63 -1.08
CA GLY A 111 5.40 16.98 -0.49
C GLY A 111 6.50 17.95 -0.94
N THR A 112 7.34 17.57 -1.90
CA THR A 112 8.43 18.43 -2.40
C THR A 112 7.97 19.58 -3.31
N GLY A 113 6.77 19.48 -3.92
CA GLY A 113 6.30 20.38 -4.99
C GLY A 113 7.06 20.24 -6.32
N ASP A 114 8.33 19.83 -6.26
CA ASP A 114 9.21 19.56 -7.40
C ASP A 114 9.21 18.06 -7.79
N PRO A 115 8.89 17.71 -9.06
CA PRO A 115 8.87 16.33 -9.52
C PRO A 115 10.21 15.58 -9.49
N HIS A 116 11.33 16.26 -9.74
CA HIS A 116 12.68 15.68 -9.73
C HIS A 116 13.10 15.36 -8.30
N ARG A 117 12.93 16.31 -7.37
CA ARG A 117 13.16 16.09 -5.94
C ARG A 117 12.25 14.98 -5.41
N GLY A 118 11.01 14.92 -5.88
CA GLY A 118 10.08 13.84 -5.55
C GLY A 118 10.52 12.48 -6.10
N ALA A 119 11.25 12.40 -7.21
CA ALA A 119 11.79 11.13 -7.71
C ALA A 119 12.99 10.66 -6.87
N GLU A 120 13.88 11.59 -6.53
CA GLU A 120 15.01 11.31 -5.64
C GLU A 120 14.56 10.90 -4.24
N ALA A 121 13.57 11.60 -3.67
CA ALA A 121 12.97 11.27 -2.38
C ALA A 121 12.39 9.85 -2.40
N LEU A 122 11.62 9.51 -3.44
CA LEU A 122 11.07 8.16 -3.60
C LEU A 122 12.16 7.09 -3.69
N ALA A 123 13.19 7.31 -4.52
CA ALA A 123 14.28 6.35 -4.66
C ALA A 123 15.09 6.17 -3.36
N LYS A 124 15.29 7.24 -2.59
CA LYS A 124 15.92 7.18 -1.25
C LYS A 124 15.03 6.43 -0.26
N GLY A 125 13.71 6.65 -0.28
CA GLY A 125 12.74 5.94 0.55
C GLY A 125 12.73 4.43 0.27
N ILE A 126 12.76 4.03 -0.99
CA ILE A 126 12.85 2.61 -1.38
C ILE A 126 14.16 1.99 -0.85
N ARG A 127 15.30 2.66 -1.05
CA ARG A 127 16.60 2.15 -0.53
C ARG A 127 16.64 2.08 1.00
N TRP A 128 15.99 3.02 1.68
CA TRP A 128 15.86 2.96 3.13
C TRP A 128 14.97 1.79 3.58
N ALA A 129 13.87 1.51 2.88
CA ALA A 129 13.06 0.33 3.15
C ALA A 129 13.86 -0.97 3.02
N ILE A 130 14.73 -1.09 2.01
CA ILE A 130 15.68 -2.21 1.88
C ILE A 130 16.60 -2.30 3.10
N TYR A 131 17.19 -1.17 3.51
CA TYR A 131 18.09 -1.11 4.66
C TYR A 131 17.40 -1.54 5.96
N GLU A 132 16.15 -1.12 6.17
CA GLU A 132 15.31 -1.54 7.31
C GLU A 132 14.77 -2.96 7.16
N LYS A 133 15.11 -3.67 6.07
CA LYS A 133 14.68 -5.04 5.76
C LYS A 133 13.17 -5.17 5.63
N ALA A 134 12.54 -4.25 4.91
CA ALA A 134 11.13 -4.34 4.55
C ALA A 134 10.87 -5.62 3.74
N ASP A 135 9.84 -6.36 4.12
CA ASP A 135 9.36 -7.52 3.37
C ASP A 135 8.44 -7.08 2.23
N VAL A 136 7.61 -6.06 2.51
CA VAL A 136 6.66 -5.49 1.55
C VAL A 136 6.86 -3.98 1.45
N ILE A 137 6.92 -3.44 0.23
CA ILE A 137 6.97 -2.01 -0.06
C ILE A 137 5.67 -1.61 -0.79
N ILE A 138 4.88 -0.76 -0.14
CA ILE A 138 3.60 -0.26 -0.62
C ILE A 138 3.78 1.20 -1.05
N MET A 139 3.51 1.46 -2.33
CA MET A 139 3.56 2.80 -2.93
C MET A 139 2.17 3.19 -3.44
N PRO A 140 1.27 3.73 -2.59
CA PRO A 140 -0.08 4.16 -2.99
C PRO A 140 -0.05 5.50 -3.75
N LEU A 141 0.92 5.64 -4.65
CA LEU A 141 1.26 6.84 -5.39
C LEU A 141 1.70 6.48 -6.81
N GLY A 142 1.69 7.48 -7.70
CA GLY A 142 2.17 7.29 -9.05
C GLY A 142 2.36 8.60 -9.79
N ARG A 143 3.11 8.57 -10.88
CA ARG A 143 3.39 9.70 -11.77
C ARG A 143 3.44 9.26 -13.22
N ILE A 144 3.19 10.19 -14.14
CA ILE A 144 3.19 9.91 -15.58
C ILE A 144 4.61 9.63 -16.08
N ARG A 145 5.56 10.49 -15.70
CA ARG A 145 6.96 10.37 -16.13
C ARG A 145 7.73 9.45 -15.20
N GLY A 146 8.27 8.37 -15.76
CA GLY A 146 9.22 7.51 -15.06
C GLY A 146 10.61 8.13 -14.99
N THR A 147 11.44 7.63 -14.07
CA THR A 147 12.83 8.05 -13.91
C THR A 147 13.74 6.85 -13.69
N THR A 148 14.97 6.94 -14.19
CA THR A 148 15.98 5.89 -14.04
C THR A 148 16.33 5.66 -12.57
N VAL A 149 16.37 6.71 -11.75
CA VAL A 149 16.73 6.59 -10.32
C VAL A 149 15.71 5.77 -9.52
N VAL A 150 14.42 5.95 -9.78
CA VAL A 150 13.36 5.15 -9.13
C VAL A 150 13.34 3.73 -9.70
N THR A 151 13.51 3.57 -11.01
CA THR A 151 13.58 2.24 -11.66
C THR A 151 14.70 1.39 -11.04
N LYS A 152 15.90 1.97 -10.89
CA LYS A 152 17.04 1.30 -10.24
C LYS A 152 16.73 0.93 -8.79
N ALA A 153 16.09 1.82 -8.03
CA ALA A 153 15.73 1.56 -6.64
C ALA A 153 14.70 0.42 -6.51
N VAL A 154 13.69 0.37 -7.38
CA VAL A 154 12.72 -0.74 -7.43
C VAL A 154 13.42 -2.07 -7.76
N HIS A 155 14.28 -2.11 -8.78
CA HIS A 155 15.01 -3.34 -9.08
C HIS A 155 15.93 -3.78 -7.94
N GLN A 156 16.52 -2.83 -7.20
CA GLN A 156 17.30 -3.13 -6.00
C GLN A 156 16.44 -3.75 -4.90
N SER A 157 15.20 -3.27 -4.67
CA SER A 157 14.33 -3.84 -3.64
C SER A 157 13.84 -5.23 -4.01
N ILE A 158 13.49 -5.46 -5.28
CA ILE A 158 13.12 -6.81 -5.76
C ILE A 158 14.30 -7.78 -5.58
N LYS A 159 15.53 -7.38 -5.95
CA LYS A 159 16.74 -8.20 -5.73
C LYS A 159 17.04 -8.46 -4.25
N ALA A 160 16.65 -7.55 -3.37
CA ALA A 160 16.77 -7.72 -1.93
C ALA A 160 15.68 -8.61 -1.32
N GLY A 161 14.72 -9.08 -2.13
CA GLY A 161 13.64 -9.97 -1.70
C GLY A 161 12.36 -9.26 -1.29
N CYS A 162 12.26 -7.93 -1.44
CA CYS A 162 11.03 -7.20 -1.12
C CYS A 162 9.95 -7.50 -2.17
N VAL A 163 8.70 -7.68 -1.74
CA VAL A 163 7.53 -7.56 -2.63
C VAL A 163 7.18 -6.08 -2.80
N VAL A 164 6.95 -5.62 -4.02
CA VAL A 164 6.71 -4.21 -4.31
C VAL A 164 5.35 -4.02 -4.99
N LEU A 165 4.49 -3.21 -4.39
CA LEU A 165 3.16 -2.86 -4.90
C LEU A 165 3.08 -1.36 -5.17
N ALA A 166 2.43 -0.98 -6.27
CA ALA A 166 2.18 0.43 -6.57
C ALA A 166 0.80 0.68 -7.21
N ALA A 167 0.24 1.85 -6.93
CA ALA A 167 -1.05 2.25 -7.48
C ALA A 167 -0.98 2.44 -9.00
N ALA A 168 -1.87 1.74 -9.72
CA ALA A 168 -1.96 1.82 -11.17
C ALA A 168 -2.40 3.20 -11.65
N GLY A 169 -3.19 3.92 -10.86
CA GLY A 169 -3.57 5.31 -11.09
C GLY A 169 -5.07 5.54 -11.31
N ASN A 170 -5.48 6.78 -11.07
CA ASN A 170 -6.87 7.26 -11.13
C ASN A 170 -7.06 8.29 -12.26
N ARG A 171 -6.38 8.09 -13.41
CA ARG A 171 -6.36 9.02 -14.55
C ARG A 171 -7.06 8.43 -15.78
N GLY A 172 -8.08 7.60 -15.53
CA GLY A 172 -8.78 6.84 -16.56
C GLY A 172 -8.18 5.46 -16.83
N ALA A 173 -8.97 4.62 -17.51
CA ALA A 173 -8.66 3.21 -17.77
C ALA A 173 -7.32 3.00 -18.51
N GLU A 174 -6.94 3.91 -19.40
CA GLU A 174 -5.79 3.72 -20.30
C GLU A 174 -4.49 4.35 -19.79
N THR A 175 -4.49 4.96 -18.60
CA THR A 175 -3.30 5.66 -18.06
C THR A 175 -2.68 4.89 -16.90
N LEU A 176 -1.67 4.06 -17.21
CA LEU A 176 -0.88 3.36 -16.19
C LEU A 176 0.26 4.23 -15.68
N LEU A 177 0.29 4.46 -14.36
CA LEU A 177 1.31 5.28 -13.71
C LEU A 177 2.62 4.53 -13.45
N PHE A 178 3.69 5.29 -13.33
CA PHE A 178 4.98 4.84 -12.81
C PHE A 178 5.03 5.07 -11.28
N PRO A 179 5.55 4.12 -10.47
CA PRO A 179 6.31 2.92 -10.85
C PRO A 179 5.47 1.66 -11.16
N ALA A 180 4.15 1.69 -11.03
CA ALA A 180 3.29 0.51 -11.29
C ALA A 180 3.50 -0.12 -12.68
N ARG A 181 3.85 0.67 -13.69
CA ARG A 181 4.17 0.17 -15.05
C ARG A 181 5.44 -0.68 -15.17
N LEU A 182 6.25 -0.81 -14.12
CA LEU A 182 7.45 -1.67 -14.13
C LEU A 182 7.01 -3.15 -14.01
N SER A 183 7.61 -4.04 -14.81
CA SER A 183 7.19 -5.46 -14.90
C SER A 183 7.25 -6.21 -13.57
N ASP A 184 8.19 -5.84 -12.71
CA ASP A 184 8.44 -6.51 -11.43
C ASP A 184 7.66 -5.88 -10.26
N VAL A 185 6.81 -4.89 -10.56
CA VAL A 185 5.93 -4.24 -9.59
C VAL A 185 4.52 -4.82 -9.74
N ILE A 186 3.90 -5.13 -8.62
CA ILE A 186 2.47 -5.46 -8.58
C ILE A 186 1.70 -4.15 -8.79
N ALA A 187 1.12 -4.01 -9.98
CA ALA A 187 0.33 -2.86 -10.40
C ALA A 187 -1.11 -3.05 -9.91
N VAL A 188 -1.49 -2.30 -8.87
CA VAL A 188 -2.78 -2.46 -8.22
C VAL A 188 -3.78 -1.42 -8.70
N SER A 189 -4.89 -1.87 -9.28
CA SER A 189 -6.06 -1.05 -9.58
C SER A 189 -7.19 -1.30 -8.60
N ALA A 190 -8.24 -0.49 -8.66
CA ALA A 190 -9.36 -0.57 -7.75
C ALA A 190 -10.58 -1.24 -8.40
N ALA A 191 -11.27 -2.03 -7.60
CA ALA A 191 -12.59 -2.56 -7.87
C ALA A 191 -13.56 -2.16 -6.74
N ASP A 192 -14.85 -2.30 -6.97
CA ASP A 192 -15.84 -2.32 -5.89
C ASP A 192 -15.84 -3.67 -5.16
N ILE A 193 -16.71 -3.81 -4.15
CA ILE A 193 -16.80 -5.03 -3.35
C ILE A 193 -17.45 -6.21 -4.08
N ASN A 194 -18.10 -5.95 -5.23
CA ASN A 194 -18.65 -6.99 -6.10
C ASN A 194 -17.62 -7.46 -7.15
N GLY A 195 -16.39 -6.93 -7.08
CA GLY A 195 -15.31 -7.24 -7.99
C GLY A 195 -15.36 -6.48 -9.32
N GLN A 196 -16.21 -5.46 -9.45
CA GLN A 196 -16.29 -4.65 -10.67
C GLN A 196 -15.18 -3.58 -10.68
N PRO A 197 -14.30 -3.55 -11.69
CA PRO A 197 -13.28 -2.51 -11.83
C PRO A 197 -13.86 -1.10 -11.86
N LEU A 198 -13.21 -0.15 -11.19
CA LEU A 198 -13.62 1.25 -11.25
C LEU A 198 -13.20 1.86 -12.59
N ASN A 199 -14.16 2.39 -13.36
CA ASN A 199 -13.94 2.92 -14.71
C ASN A 199 -12.96 4.11 -14.79
N TRP A 200 -12.78 4.86 -13.69
CA TRP A 200 -11.84 5.97 -13.59
C TRP A 200 -10.45 5.55 -13.08
N CYS A 201 -10.28 4.29 -12.68
CA CYS A 201 -8.97 3.69 -12.38
C CYS A 201 -8.40 2.99 -13.61
N CYS A 202 -7.07 2.85 -13.67
CA CYS A 202 -6.40 2.19 -14.79
C CYS A 202 -6.82 0.72 -14.92
N GLN A 203 -7.05 0.25 -16.14
CA GLN A 203 -7.44 -1.13 -16.49
C GLN A 203 -6.57 -1.69 -17.64
N MET A 204 -5.42 -1.07 -17.89
CA MET A 204 -4.47 -1.53 -18.90
C MET A 204 -4.04 -2.99 -18.62
N PRO A 205 -3.71 -3.79 -19.65
CA PRO A 205 -3.34 -5.21 -19.49
C PRO A 205 -2.14 -5.48 -18.55
N GLN A 206 -1.32 -4.47 -18.27
CA GLN A 206 -0.21 -4.55 -17.33
C GLN A 206 -0.65 -4.42 -15.85
N VAL A 207 -1.90 -4.00 -15.58
CA VAL A 207 -2.51 -4.10 -14.24
C VAL A 207 -2.63 -5.58 -13.91
N ASN A 208 -2.01 -5.99 -12.81
CA ASN A 208 -1.91 -7.40 -12.42
C ASN A 208 -2.49 -7.64 -11.02
N CYS A 209 -3.16 -6.67 -10.42
CA CYS A 209 -3.92 -6.85 -9.18
C CYS A 209 -5.10 -5.88 -9.14
N TYR A 210 -6.25 -6.37 -8.70
CA TYR A 210 -7.39 -5.54 -8.32
C TYR A 210 -7.65 -5.76 -6.83
N ALA A 211 -7.98 -4.68 -6.13
CA ALA A 211 -8.39 -4.72 -4.73
C ALA A 211 -9.56 -3.77 -4.48
N PRO A 212 -10.33 -3.95 -3.39
CA PRO A 212 -11.39 -3.03 -3.02
C PRO A 212 -10.88 -1.60 -2.92
N GLY A 213 -11.52 -0.69 -3.62
CA GLY A 213 -11.12 0.71 -3.63
C GLY A 213 -12.28 1.67 -3.84
N LEU A 214 -13.52 1.22 -3.69
CA LEU A 214 -14.70 2.08 -3.70
C LEU A 214 -15.22 2.28 -2.27
N GLU A 215 -15.26 3.54 -1.83
CA GLU A 215 -15.84 3.95 -0.55
C GLU A 215 -15.31 3.17 0.66
N ILE A 216 -14.00 3.00 0.72
CA ILE A 216 -13.32 2.31 1.82
C ILE A 216 -13.36 3.20 3.06
N GLY A 217 -14.00 2.71 4.12
CA GLY A 217 -14.16 3.40 5.39
C GLY A 217 -12.88 3.44 6.21
N VAL A 218 -12.45 4.64 6.61
CA VAL A 218 -11.35 4.88 7.54
C VAL A 218 -11.82 5.85 8.61
N ARG A 219 -12.38 5.31 9.71
CA ARG A 219 -12.90 6.02 10.90
C ARG A 219 -13.64 7.33 10.58
N GLY A 220 -14.92 7.22 10.21
CA GLY A 220 -15.82 8.36 10.01
C GLY A 220 -15.66 9.09 8.66
N LYS A 221 -14.69 8.68 7.84
CA LYS A 221 -14.53 9.12 6.45
C LYS A 221 -14.44 7.91 5.54
N SER A 222 -14.70 8.10 4.26
CA SER A 222 -14.43 7.11 3.22
C SER A 222 -13.42 7.65 2.21
N THR A 223 -12.77 6.76 1.48
CA THR A 223 -11.85 7.09 0.39
C THR A 223 -11.99 6.09 -0.74
N SER A 224 -11.75 6.56 -1.96
CA SER A 224 -11.79 5.70 -3.14
C SER A 224 -10.50 5.83 -3.97
N GLY A 225 -10.15 4.78 -4.71
CA GLY A 225 -9.15 4.78 -5.77
C GLY A 225 -8.06 3.74 -5.62
N SER A 226 -7.21 3.64 -6.64
CA SER A 226 -6.09 2.69 -6.68
C SER A 226 -5.11 2.84 -5.51
N SER A 227 -4.97 4.03 -4.92
CA SER A 227 -4.16 4.24 -3.71
C SER A 227 -4.62 3.39 -2.54
N VAL A 228 -5.92 3.43 -2.18
CA VAL A 228 -6.43 2.61 -1.07
C VAL A 228 -6.44 1.12 -1.42
N ALA A 229 -6.75 0.78 -2.66
CA ALA A 229 -6.66 -0.60 -3.16
C ALA A 229 -5.24 -1.16 -3.00
N THR A 230 -4.20 -0.38 -3.32
CA THR A 230 -2.79 -0.76 -3.18
C THR A 230 -2.43 -1.07 -1.73
N VAL A 231 -2.92 -0.28 -0.79
CA VAL A 231 -2.68 -0.47 0.65
C VAL A 231 -3.30 -1.77 1.13
N LEU A 232 -4.54 -2.04 0.71
CA LEU A 232 -5.27 -3.26 1.08
C LEU A 232 -4.61 -4.50 0.49
N ALA A 233 -4.25 -4.46 -0.79
CA ALA A 233 -3.50 -5.54 -1.44
C ALA A 233 -2.17 -5.81 -0.74
N GLY A 234 -1.42 -4.75 -0.36
CA GLY A 234 -0.16 -4.90 0.34
C GLY A 234 -0.31 -5.44 1.76
N GLY A 235 -1.38 -5.07 2.47
CA GLY A 235 -1.71 -5.64 3.78
C GLY A 235 -2.01 -7.14 3.69
N VAL A 236 -2.83 -7.55 2.73
CA VAL A 236 -3.14 -8.98 2.50
C VAL A 236 -1.91 -9.75 2.05
N GLU A 237 -1.08 -9.20 1.17
CA GLU A 237 0.20 -9.81 0.80
C GLU A 237 1.10 -10.02 2.02
N THR A 238 1.12 -9.07 2.95
CA THR A 238 1.89 -9.19 4.18
C THR A 238 1.39 -10.35 5.05
N LEU A 239 0.08 -10.55 5.14
CA LEU A 239 -0.51 -11.71 5.84
C LEU A 239 -0.09 -13.04 5.21
N TYR A 240 -0.16 -13.15 3.87
CA TYR A 240 0.31 -14.34 3.16
C TYR A 240 1.79 -14.65 3.39
N LEU A 241 2.65 -13.62 3.42
CA LEU A 241 4.06 -13.82 3.71
C LEU A 241 4.28 -14.26 5.16
N ALA A 242 3.53 -13.69 6.12
CA ALA A 242 3.61 -14.04 7.53
C ALA A 242 3.20 -15.49 7.81
N SER A 243 2.25 -16.04 7.05
CA SER A 243 1.80 -17.43 7.16
C SER A 243 2.79 -18.48 6.62
N GLY A 244 3.89 -18.02 6.03
CA GLY A 244 4.90 -18.89 5.43
C GLY A 244 4.55 -19.39 4.03
N VAL A 245 3.46 -18.89 3.42
CA VAL A 245 3.14 -19.16 2.02
C VAL A 245 4.16 -18.44 1.14
N ARG A 246 5.13 -19.20 0.61
CA ARG A 246 6.11 -18.67 -0.34
C ARG A 246 5.53 -18.67 -1.75
N ARG A 247 5.56 -17.52 -2.43
CA ARG A 247 5.38 -17.48 -3.89
C ARG A 247 6.42 -18.41 -4.55
N SER A 248 6.00 -19.22 -5.52
CA SER A 248 6.95 -19.93 -6.38
C SER A 248 7.89 -18.90 -7.00
N LYS A 249 9.20 -19.15 -6.90
CA LYS A 249 10.23 -18.21 -7.37
C LYS A 249 10.00 -17.86 -8.85
N PHE A 250 10.15 -16.57 -9.14
CA PHE A 250 10.13 -15.97 -10.47
C PHE A 250 11.16 -16.59 -11.42
#